data_AF-A0A2W0ZYX3-F1
#
_entry.id   AF-A0A2W0ZYX3-F1
#
_cell.length_a   1.000
_cell.length_b   1.000
_cell.length_c   1.000
_cell.angle_alpha   90.00
_cell.angle_beta   90.00
_cell.angle_gamma   90.00
#
_symmetry.space_group_name_H-M   'P 1'
#
loop_
_entity.id
_entity.type
_entity.pdbx_description
1 polymer ?
#
loop_
_entity_poly.entity_id
_entity_poly.type
_entity_poly.pdbx_seq_one_letter_code
_entity_poly.pdbx_strand_id
1 'polypeptide(L)'
;MRQILYVSLAGENKISCWSIDNTSGRLKHLKDTEVNDRPAPLAADLDNSLLFVGRRDLPCVTSYRFNSLTGDLIHVDDGPK
;
A
#
# COMPACT_ATOMS: atom_id res chain seq x y z
N MET A 1 6.17 -10.51 15.53
CA MET A 1 6.03 -9.46 14.49
C MET A 1 4.62 -9.51 13.94
N ARG A 2 3.98 -8.36 13.69
CA ARG A 2 2.64 -8.31 13.08
C ARG A 2 2.79 -8.33 11.57
N GLN A 3 2.11 -9.25 10.89
CA GLN A 3 2.11 -9.31 9.43
C GLN A 3 1.03 -8.37 8.87
N ILE A 4 1.40 -7.62 7.84
CA ILE A 4 0.54 -6.62 7.19
C ILE A 4 0.44 -6.94 5.71
N LEU A 5 -0.75 -6.75 5.15
CA LEU A 5 -1.05 -6.93 3.73
C LEU A 5 -1.62 -5.63 3.18
N TYR A 6 -1.05 -5.16 2.07
CA TYR A 6 -1.58 -4.08 1.26
C TYR A 6 -2.19 -4.65 -0.03
N VAL A 7 -3.40 -4.22 -0.37
CA VAL A 7 -4.13 -4.66 -1.56
C VAL A 7 -4.56 -3.42 -2.36
N SER A 8 -4.11 -3.32 -3.61
CA SER A 8 -4.55 -2.27 -4.52
C SER A 8 -5.96 -2.57 -5.04
N LEU A 9 -6.88 -1.64 -4.82
CA LEU A 9 -8.26 -1.70 -5.30
C LEU A 9 -8.40 -0.67 -6.43
N ALA A 10 -7.86 -1.04 -7.58
CA ALA A 10 -7.61 -0.11 -8.69
C ALA A 10 -8.90 0.56 -9.22
N GLY A 11 -10.02 -0.17 -9.25
CA GLY A 11 -11.32 0.38 -9.68
C GLY A 11 -11.94 1.37 -8.68
N GLU A 12 -11.41 1.42 -7.46
CA GLU A 12 -11.87 2.31 -6.38
C GLU A 12 -10.86 3.41 -6.04
N ASN A 13 -9.75 3.51 -6.79
CA ASN A 13 -8.66 4.47 -6.51
C ASN A 13 -8.20 4.46 -5.05
N LYS A 14 -7.99 3.25 -4.50
CA LYS A 14 -7.51 3.09 -3.13
C LYS A 14 -6.59 1.89 -2.96
N ILE A 15 -5.82 1.93 -1.88
CA ILE A 15 -5.08 0.78 -1.35
C ILE A 15 -5.69 0.46 0.02
N SER A 16 -6.04 -0.81 0.23
CA SER A 16 -6.56 -1.31 1.50
C SER A 16 -5.48 -2.03 2.28
N CYS A 17 -5.40 -1.77 3.57
CA CYS A 17 -4.44 -2.33 4.50
C CYS A 17 -5.13 -3.25 5.51
N TRP A 18 -4.51 -4.41 5.75
CA TRP A 18 -5.02 -5.46 6.61
C TRP A 18 -3.90 -6.00 7.51
N SER A 19 -4.22 -6.36 8.75
CA SER A 19 -3.34 -7.23 9.53
C SER A 19 -3.73 -8.69 9.39
N ILE A 20 -2.72 -9.55 9.35
CA ILE A 20 -2.88 -11.01 9.34
C ILE A 20 -2.67 -11.51 10.78
N ASP A 21 -3.64 -12.24 11.31
CA ASP A 21 -3.45 -12.99 12.56
C ASP A 21 -2.45 -14.12 12.35
N ASN A 22 -1.36 -14.13 13.11
CA ASN A 22 -0.23 -15.06 12.88
C ASN A 22 -0.57 -16.53 13.15
N THR A 23 -1.63 -16.81 13.91
CA THR A 23 -2.00 -18.19 14.27
C THR A 23 -3.05 -18.74 13.30
N SER A 24 -4.06 -17.94 12.99
CA SER A 24 -5.22 -18.35 12.19
C SER A 24 -5.17 -17.90 10.73
N GLY A 25 -4.27 -16.99 10.37
CA GLY A 25 -4.22 -16.37 9.04
C GLY A 25 -5.37 -15.41 8.73
N ARG A 26 -6.26 -15.15 9.69
CA ARG A 26 -7.45 -14.29 9.47
C ARG A 26 -7.02 -12.85 9.22
N LEU A 27 -7.63 -12.23 8.21
CA LEU A 27 -7.44 -10.82 7.90
C LEU A 27 -8.33 -9.94 8.78
N LYS A 28 -7.77 -8.87 9.31
CA LYS A 28 -8.50 -7.78 9.96
C LYS A 28 -8.17 -6.48 9.26
N HIS A 29 -9.20 -5.80 8.73
CA HIS A 29 -9.07 -4.49 8.08
C HIS A 29 -8.47 -3.48 9.06
N LEU A 30 -7.60 -2.62 8.54
CA LEU A 30 -6.98 -1.52 9.29
C LEU A 30 -7.35 -0.17 8.71
N LYS A 31 -7.14 0.01 7.41
CA LYS A 31 -7.20 1.31 6.77
C LYS A 31 -7.43 1.17 5.27
N ASP A 32 -8.19 2.10 4.71
CA ASP A 32 -8.16 2.39 3.28
C ASP A 32 -7.45 3.74 3.09
N THR A 33 -6.53 3.80 2.13
CA THR A 33 -5.85 5.03 1.70
C THR A 33 -6.20 5.32 0.25
N GLU A 34 -6.70 6.51 -0.02
CA GLU A 34 -6.93 6.99 -1.38
C GLU A 34 -5.60 7.11 -2.12
N VAL A 35 -5.56 6.50 -3.30
CA VAL A 35 -4.44 6.61 -4.25
C VAL A 35 -5.06 6.70 -5.63
N ASN A 36 -5.00 7.89 -6.21
CA ASN A 36 -5.60 8.17 -7.51
C ASN A 36 -4.93 7.40 -8.64
N ASP A 37 -5.57 7.45 -9.82
CA ASP A 37 -5.01 7.00 -11.08
C ASP A 37 -4.76 5.49 -11.15
N ARG A 38 -5.73 4.72 -10.63
CA ARG A 38 -5.85 3.28 -10.78
C ARG A 38 -4.59 2.53 -10.29
N PRO A 39 -4.33 2.54 -8.95
CA PRO A 39 -3.13 1.96 -8.37
C PRO A 39 -3.03 0.46 -8.68
N ALA A 40 -1.92 0.06 -9.29
CA ALA A 40 -1.41 -1.30 -9.46
C ALA A 40 -0.18 -1.26 -10.40
N PRO A 41 0.87 -2.09 -10.20
CA PRO A 41 1.10 -3.06 -9.13
C PRO A 41 1.68 -2.43 -7.84
N LEU A 42 1.90 -3.26 -6.80
CA LEU A 42 2.53 -2.88 -5.53
C LEU A 42 3.85 -3.65 -5.31
N ALA A 43 4.86 -3.01 -4.72
CA ALA A 43 6.08 -3.67 -4.24
C ALA A 43 6.57 -3.01 -2.94
N ALA A 44 7.02 -3.80 -1.96
CA ALA A 44 7.65 -3.27 -0.74
C ALA A 44 9.18 -3.37 -0.83
N ASP A 45 9.88 -2.47 -0.15
CA ASP A 45 11.33 -2.58 0.05
C ASP A 45 11.69 -3.70 1.05
N LEU A 46 12.96 -4.11 1.06
CA LEU A 46 13.45 -5.16 1.96
C LEU A 46 13.47 -4.70 3.42
N ASP A 47 13.63 -3.40 3.65
CA ASP A 47 13.67 -2.81 4.99
C ASP A 47 12.27 -2.57 5.58
N ASN A 48 11.20 -2.87 4.84
CA ASN A 48 9.81 -2.65 5.24
C ASN A 48 9.55 -1.19 5.67
N SER A 49 10.09 -0.24 4.91
CA SER A 49 9.97 1.20 5.13
C SER A 49 9.20 1.93 4.02
N LEU A 50 9.18 1.36 2.82
CA LEU A 50 8.57 1.95 1.62
C LEU A 50 7.67 0.95 0.89
N LEU A 51 6.55 1.45 0.40
CA LEU A 51 5.66 0.79 -0.55
C LEU A 51 5.69 1.58 -1.86
N PHE A 52 6.09 0.91 -2.94
CA PHE A 52 6.05 1.43 -4.31
C PHE A 52 4.72 1.05 -4.96
N VAL A 53 4.09 2.03 -5.60
CA VAL A 53 2.77 1.92 -6.19
C VAL A 53 2.85 2.41 -7.64
N GLY A 54 2.64 1.50 -8.58
CA GLY A 54 2.38 1.92 -9.96
C GLY A 54 1.02 2.61 -10.05
N ARG A 55 0.95 3.77 -10.69
CA ARG A 55 -0.31 4.44 -11.05
C ARG A 55 -0.49 4.29 -12.56
N ARG A 56 -1.56 3.63 -12.99
CA ARG A 56 -1.68 3.21 -14.41
C ARG A 56 -2.25 4.30 -15.29
N ASP A 57 -3.09 5.16 -14.74
CA ASP A 57 -3.72 6.24 -15.50
C ASP A 57 -2.90 7.53 -15.43
N LEU A 58 -1.95 7.59 -14.51
CA LEU A 58 -0.87 8.57 -14.41
C LEU A 58 0.44 7.79 -14.42
N PRO A 59 1.09 7.58 -15.58
CA PRO A 59 2.12 6.56 -15.79
C PRO A 59 3.42 6.87 -15.02
N CYS A 60 3.39 6.66 -13.72
CA CYS A 60 4.49 6.87 -12.80
C CYS A 60 4.50 5.80 -11.70
N VAL A 61 5.59 5.78 -10.93
CA VAL A 61 5.73 4.93 -9.74
C VAL A 61 5.84 5.85 -8.54
N THR A 62 4.81 5.84 -7.70
CA THR A 62 4.77 6.64 -6.48
C THR A 62 5.33 5.83 -5.30
N SER A 63 6.18 6.45 -4.50
CA SER A 63 6.68 5.87 -3.26
C SER A 63 5.88 6.39 -2.06
N TYR A 64 5.57 5.50 -1.13
CA TYR A 64 4.88 5.80 0.12
C TYR A 64 5.67 5.25 1.30
N ARG A 65 5.81 6.01 2.38
CA ARG A 65 6.16 5.44 3.69
C ARG A 65 4.93 4.78 4.27
N PHE A 66 5.09 3.60 4.86
CA PHE A 66 3.98 2.90 5.49
C PHE A 66 4.16 2.74 7.01
N ASN A 67 3.06 2.83 7.75
CA ASN A 67 3.03 2.56 9.18
C ASN A 67 2.41 1.18 9.43
N SER A 68 3.23 0.21 9.85
CA SER A 68 2.77 -1.17 10.08
C SER A 68 1.81 -1.34 11.28
N LEU A 69 1.69 -0.34 12.16
CA LEU A 69 0.76 -0.37 13.28
C LEU A 69 -0.64 0.09 12.85
N THR A 70 -0.72 1.21 12.12
CA THR A 70 -1.99 1.84 11.73
C THR A 70 -2.46 1.44 10.33
N GLY A 71 -1.54 1.04 9.46
CA GLY A 71 -1.78 0.79 8.05
C GLY A 71 -1.69 2.03 7.16
N ASP A 72 -1.34 3.20 7.70
CA ASP A 72 -1.28 4.44 6.93
C ASP A 72 -0.19 4.41 5.86
N LEU A 73 -0.49 5.02 4.71
CA LEU A 73 0.47 5.33 3.65
C LEU A 73 0.63 6.84 3.54
N ILE A 74 1.88 7.31 3.62
CA ILE A 74 2.24 8.72 3.49
C ILE A 74 3.03 8.86 2.20
N HIS A 75 2.52 9.69 1.28
CA HIS A 75 3.18 9.97 0.01
C HIS A 75 4.60 10.53 0.24
N VAL A 76 5.56 10.07 -0.56
CA VAL A 76 6.96 10.52 -0.52
C VAL A 76 7.34 11.23 -1.80
N ASP A 77 7.20 10.55 -2.94
CA ASP A 77 7.59 11.07 -4.25
C ASP A 77 6.88 10.31 -5.39
N ASP A 78 6.66 10.96 -6.52
CA ASP A 78 6.06 10.38 -7.74
C ASP A 78 7.09 9.83 -8.75
N GLY A 79 8.37 9.87 -8.38
CA GLY A 79 9.47 9.49 -9.24
C GLY A 79 9.82 10.57 -10.27
N PRO A 80 10.84 10.31 -11.10
CA PRO A 80 11.18 11.18 -12.21
C PRO A 80 10.00 11.32 -13.19
N LYS A 81 9.84 12.52 -13.74
CA LYS A 81 8.85 12.85 -14.77
C LYS A 81 9.39 12.58 -16.17
#